data_AF-D5VHI8-F1
#
_entry.id   AF-D5VHI8-F1
#
_cell.length_a   1.000
_cell.length_b   1.000
_cell.length_c   1.000
_cell.angle_alpha   90.00
_cell.angle_beta   90.00
_cell.angle_gamma   90.00
#
_symmetry.space_group_name_H-M   'P 1'
#
loop_
_entity.id
_entity.type
_entity.pdbx_description
1 polymer ?
#
loop_
_entity_poly.entity_id
_entity_poly.type
_entity_poly.pdbx_seq_one_letter_code
_entity_poly.pdbx_strand_id
1 'polypeptide(L)'
;MEKSEPSEMASRRPLSEIVVNGGMRGNLMAAACPSREVLNHVTSRWGVLVLMALETRTLRFSQLKRQIGGVSERMLAQTLKHLESDGFVRRQAFEVVPPHVEYSLTPLGLEVAERVRGLADWIQVNLGRILPNWDPEVLANYAPETVA
;
A
#
# COMPACT_ATOMS: atom_id res chain seq x y z
N MET A 1 -42.80 11.67 -35.03
CA MET A 1 -41.31 11.66 -35.01
C MET A 1 -40.92 11.42 -33.55
N GLU A 2 -40.90 10.23 -32.93
CA GLU A 2 -40.35 8.92 -33.34
C GLU A 2 -39.10 9.08 -34.21
N LYS A 3 -37.89 8.68 -33.85
CA LYS A 3 -37.30 7.75 -32.87
C LYS A 3 -35.92 8.37 -32.49
N SER A 4 -35.26 8.13 -31.36
CA SER A 4 -34.85 6.82 -30.84
C SER A 4 -34.32 6.93 -29.40
N GLU A 5 -35.09 6.34 -28.48
CA GLU A 5 -34.77 5.41 -27.38
C GLU A 5 -33.34 5.15 -26.83
N PRO A 6 -33.27 4.64 -25.57
CA PRO A 6 -32.15 4.73 -24.63
C PRO A 6 -31.15 3.58 -24.78
N SER A 7 -30.08 3.81 -25.54
CA SER A 7 -29.00 2.83 -25.78
C SER A 7 -27.73 3.05 -24.93
N GLU A 8 -27.68 4.03 -24.03
CA GLU A 8 -26.48 4.27 -23.17
C GLU A 8 -26.46 3.45 -21.87
N MET A 9 -27.52 2.70 -21.59
CA MET A 9 -27.63 1.79 -20.45
C MET A 9 -27.29 0.33 -20.81
N ALA A 10 -26.62 0.11 -21.94
CA ALA A 10 -26.14 -1.20 -22.36
C ALA A 10 -25.00 -1.69 -21.44
N SER A 11 -25.40 -2.45 -20.41
CA SER A 11 -24.63 -3.54 -19.81
C SER A 11 -23.34 -3.15 -19.05
N ARG A 12 -23.45 -2.29 -18.03
CA ARG A 12 -22.46 -2.31 -16.94
C ARG A 12 -22.70 -3.54 -16.08
N ARG A 13 -22.16 -4.70 -16.49
CA ARG A 13 -22.04 -5.84 -15.57
C ARG A 13 -21.33 -5.32 -14.31
N PRO A 14 -21.88 -5.50 -13.11
CA PRO A 14 -21.19 -5.07 -11.90
C PRO A 14 -19.83 -5.77 -11.84
N LEU A 15 -18.81 -5.07 -11.30
CA LEU A 15 -17.46 -5.63 -11.20
C LEU A 15 -17.45 -7.00 -10.52
N SER A 16 -18.38 -7.24 -9.58
CA SER A 16 -18.60 -8.53 -8.93
C SER A 16 -18.85 -9.70 -9.91
N GLU A 17 -19.52 -9.47 -11.04
CA GLU A 17 -19.76 -10.49 -12.06
C GLU A 17 -18.55 -10.75 -12.96
N ILE A 18 -17.69 -9.74 -13.15
CA ILE A 18 -16.48 -9.85 -13.98
C ILE A 18 -15.35 -10.53 -13.20
N VAL A 19 -15.24 -10.27 -11.89
CA VAL A 19 -14.24 -10.87 -10.99
C VAL A 19 -14.30 -12.41 -10.99
N VAL A 20 -15.49 -12.99 -11.16
CA VAL A 20 -15.70 -14.44 -11.17
C VAL A 20 -15.14 -15.12 -12.43
N ASN A 21 -14.97 -14.38 -13.53
CA ASN A 21 -14.67 -14.96 -14.85
C ASN A 21 -13.19 -14.80 -15.29
N GLY A 22 -12.29 -14.41 -14.38
CA GLY A 22 -10.83 -14.57 -14.53
C GLY A 22 -10.11 -13.63 -15.52
N GLY A 23 -10.80 -12.71 -16.19
CA GLY A 23 -10.23 -11.82 -17.19
C GLY A 23 -10.35 -10.33 -16.82
N MET A 24 -9.73 -9.88 -15.73
CA MET A 24 -9.73 -8.46 -15.36
C MET A 24 -8.30 -7.89 -15.31
N ARG A 25 -8.00 -6.94 -16.19
CA ARG A 25 -6.81 -6.09 -16.13
C ARG A 25 -7.21 -4.70 -15.67
N GLY A 26 -6.58 -4.20 -14.60
CA GLY A 26 -6.80 -2.83 -14.12
C GLY A 26 -6.29 -1.78 -15.11
N ASN A 27 -6.93 -0.61 -15.12
CA ASN A 27 -6.51 0.57 -15.88
C ASN A 27 -6.27 1.74 -14.93
N LEU A 28 -5.02 1.91 -14.48
CA LEU A 28 -4.63 3.00 -13.59
C LEU A 28 -4.89 4.40 -14.17
N MET A 29 -4.96 4.54 -15.49
CA MET A 29 -5.23 5.84 -16.13
C MET A 29 -6.71 6.20 -16.15
N ALA A 30 -7.61 5.24 -15.90
CA ALA A 30 -9.04 5.52 -15.75
C ALA A 30 -9.39 5.99 -14.33
N ALA A 31 -10.08 7.12 -14.22
CA ALA A 31 -10.36 7.78 -12.94
C ALA A 31 -11.13 6.93 -11.93
N ALA A 32 -12.13 6.18 -12.41
CA ALA A 32 -12.98 5.34 -11.57
C ALA A 32 -12.48 3.88 -11.46
N CYS A 33 -11.25 3.58 -11.89
CA CYS A 33 -10.75 2.20 -11.81
C CYS A 33 -10.27 1.88 -10.39
N PRO A 34 -10.74 0.77 -9.78
CA PRO A 34 -10.36 0.40 -8.40
C PRO A 34 -8.86 0.13 -8.23
N SER A 35 -8.12 -0.14 -9.30
CA SER A 35 -6.67 -0.29 -9.22
C SER A 35 -5.95 0.97 -8.71
N ARG A 36 -6.57 2.16 -8.82
CA ARG A 36 -6.04 3.39 -8.22
C ARG A 36 -6.07 3.36 -6.71
N GLU A 37 -7.10 2.76 -6.12
CA GLU A 37 -7.21 2.66 -4.67
C GLU A 37 -6.16 1.69 -4.12
N VAL A 38 -6.00 0.53 -4.78
CA VAL A 38 -4.92 -0.42 -4.46
C VAL A 38 -3.54 0.25 -4.59
N LEU A 39 -3.31 1.03 -5.67
CA LEU A 39 -2.09 1.82 -5.83
C LEU A 39 -1.89 2.76 -4.64
N ASN A 40 -2.91 3.54 -4.26
CA ASN A 40 -2.85 4.46 -3.12
C ASN A 40 -2.47 3.75 -1.83
N HIS A 41 -3.01 2.55 -1.58
CA HIS A 41 -2.69 1.77 -0.38
C HIS A 41 -1.21 1.38 -0.36
N VAL A 42 -0.70 0.77 -1.43
CA VAL A 42 0.67 0.22 -1.47
C VAL A 42 1.76 1.28 -1.67
N THR A 43 1.43 2.45 -2.23
CA THR A 43 2.37 3.58 -2.39
C THR A 43 2.18 4.71 -1.37
N SER A 44 1.27 4.57 -0.41
CA SER A 44 1.18 5.50 0.71
C SER A 44 2.47 5.46 1.55
N ARG A 45 2.83 6.59 2.19
CA ARG A 45 4.02 6.67 3.07
C ARG A 45 4.11 5.49 4.03
N TRP A 46 3.00 5.13 4.68
CA TRP A 46 2.97 4.05 5.66
C TRP A 46 2.82 2.67 5.01
N GLY A 47 2.10 2.55 3.89
CA GLY A 47 1.95 1.29 3.17
C GLY A 47 3.31 0.75 2.70
N VAL A 48 4.13 1.60 2.10
CA VAL A 48 5.51 1.27 1.69
C VAL A 48 6.31 0.74 2.89
N LEU A 49 6.33 1.48 4.00
CA LEU A 49 7.11 1.11 5.19
C LEU A 49 6.60 -0.17 5.88
N VAL A 50 5.28 -0.40 5.90
CA VAL A 50 4.69 -1.63 6.42
C VAL A 50 5.08 -2.84 5.56
N LEU A 51 4.96 -2.73 4.23
CA LEU A 51 5.31 -3.80 3.31
C LEU A 51 6.80 -4.16 3.45
N MET A 52 7.69 -3.16 3.44
CA MET A 52 9.13 -3.38 3.64
C MET A 52 9.45 -4.03 4.99
N ALA A 53 8.79 -3.60 6.08
CA ALA A 53 9.03 -4.15 7.41
C ALA A 53 8.60 -5.63 7.52
N LEU A 54 7.47 -5.99 6.92
CA LEU A 54 6.89 -7.34 6.98
C LEU A 54 7.53 -8.33 6.00
N GLU A 55 8.24 -7.85 4.99
CA GLU A 55 8.87 -8.70 3.97
C GLU A 55 9.97 -9.61 4.56
N THR A 56 10.60 -9.19 5.66
CA THR A 56 11.68 -9.96 6.29
C THR A 56 11.18 -10.95 7.35
N ARG A 57 10.07 -10.65 8.03
CA ARG A 57 9.55 -11.43 9.16
C ARG A 57 8.14 -11.03 9.57
N THR A 58 7.49 -11.95 10.27
CA THR A 58 6.24 -11.71 11.00
C THR A 58 6.48 -10.74 12.18
N LEU A 59 5.54 -9.79 12.39
CA LEU A 59 5.63 -8.76 13.41
C LEU A 59 4.32 -8.56 14.17
N ARG A 60 4.43 -8.27 15.47
CA ARG A 60 3.32 -7.70 16.26
C ARG A 60 3.14 -6.23 15.97
N PHE A 61 1.94 -5.70 16.25
CA PHE A 61 1.61 -4.27 16.05
C PHE A 61 2.64 -3.31 16.68
N SER A 62 3.03 -3.55 17.92
CA SER A 62 4.01 -2.71 18.64
C SER A 62 5.41 -2.79 18.04
N GLN A 63 5.80 -3.93 17.49
CA GLN A 63 7.08 -4.09 16.80
C GLN A 63 7.08 -3.35 15.47
N LEU A 64 6.00 -3.44 14.69
CA LEU A 64 5.79 -2.66 13.47
C LEU A 64 5.89 -1.16 13.74
N LYS A 65 5.11 -0.66 14.69
CA LYS A 65 5.09 0.76 15.07
C LYS A 65 6.48 1.27 15.43
N ARG A 66 7.22 0.50 16.25
CA ARG A 66 8.58 0.86 16.67
C ARG A 66 9.57 0.82 15.52
N GLN A 67 9.49 -0.19 14.65
CA GLN A 67 10.41 -0.34 13.52
C GLN A 67 10.20 0.75 12.46
N ILE A 68 8.95 1.15 12.21
CA ILE A 68 8.63 2.20 11.23
C ILE A 68 9.01 3.59 11.75
N GLY A 69 8.72 3.89 13.02
CA GLY A 69 8.98 5.21 13.60
C GLY A 69 8.07 6.32 13.05
N GLY A 70 7.66 7.27 13.91
CA GLY A 70 6.86 8.43 13.50
C GLY A 70 5.41 8.14 13.05
N VAL A 71 5.00 6.88 12.92
CA VAL A 71 3.61 6.50 12.62
C VAL A 71 2.75 6.49 13.89
N SER A 72 1.56 7.11 13.83
CA SER A 72 0.58 7.02 14.91
C SER A 72 -0.13 5.66 14.90
N GLU A 73 -0.68 5.23 16.03
CA GLU A 73 -1.40 3.95 16.11
C GLU A 73 -2.60 3.90 15.18
N ARG A 74 -3.35 5.01 15.11
CA ARG A 74 -4.49 5.16 14.21
C ARG A 74 -4.07 4.95 12.75
N MET A 75 -2.97 5.58 12.32
CA MET A 75 -2.49 5.48 10.94
C MET A 75 -1.97 4.08 10.62
N LEU A 76 -1.24 3.46 11.55
CA LEU A 76 -0.76 2.09 11.37
C LEU A 76 -1.92 1.10 11.30
N ALA A 77 -2.91 1.21 12.19
CA ALA A 77 -4.09 0.35 12.17
C ALA A 77 -4.90 0.51 10.88
N GLN A 78 -5.09 1.75 10.39
CA GLN A 78 -5.77 2.00 9.12
C GLN A 78 -5.02 1.38 7.94
N THR A 79 -3.69 1.55 7.91
CA THR A 79 -2.83 1.01 6.84
C THR A 79 -2.89 -0.51 6.82
N LEU A 80 -2.76 -1.16 7.98
CA LEU A 80 -2.87 -2.62 8.10
C LEU A 80 -4.24 -3.12 7.65
N LYS A 81 -5.32 -2.42 8.00
CA LYS A 81 -6.68 -2.78 7.57
C LYS A 81 -6.83 -2.71 6.04
N HIS A 82 -6.28 -1.69 5.39
CA HIS A 82 -6.31 -1.59 3.93
C HIS A 82 -5.52 -2.72 3.27
N LEU A 83 -4.27 -2.93 3.71
CA LEU A 83 -3.41 -3.99 3.16
C LEU A 83 -3.96 -5.40 3.43
N GLU A 84 -4.66 -5.61 4.56
CA GLU A 84 -5.38 -6.85 4.85
C GLU A 84 -6.59 -7.02 3.93
N SER A 85 -7.37 -5.96 3.71
CA SER A 85 -8.55 -5.98 2.83
C SER A 85 -8.18 -6.24 1.36
N ASP A 86 -7.03 -5.72 0.91
CA ASP A 86 -6.48 -5.97 -0.42
C ASP A 86 -5.84 -7.38 -0.55
N GLY A 87 -5.68 -8.11 0.57
CA GLY A 87 -5.11 -9.45 0.59
C GLY A 87 -3.57 -9.49 0.62
N PHE A 88 -2.88 -8.37 0.85
CA PHE A 88 -1.42 -8.32 0.95
C PHE A 88 -0.90 -8.72 2.33
N VAL A 89 -1.65 -8.42 3.39
CA VAL A 89 -1.26 -8.69 4.78
C VAL A 89 -2.20 -9.71 5.41
N ARG A 90 -1.63 -10.76 5.99
CA ARG A 90 -2.36 -11.69 6.87
C ARG A 90 -2.25 -11.24 8.32
N ARG A 91 -3.39 -10.99 8.95
CA ARG A 91 -3.53 -10.76 10.38
C ARG A 91 -3.91 -12.07 11.08
N GLN A 92 -3.16 -12.44 12.12
CA GLN A 92 -3.44 -13.63 12.92
C GLN A 92 -3.52 -13.27 14.40
N ALA A 93 -4.66 -13.57 15.03
CA ALA A 93 -4.83 -13.42 16.47
C ALA A 93 -4.44 -14.72 17.18
N PHE A 94 -3.69 -14.60 18.26
CA PHE A 94 -3.26 -15.71 19.11
C PHE A 94 -3.86 -15.55 20.51
N GLU A 95 -4.70 -16.51 20.88
CA GLU A 95 -5.35 -16.61 22.20
C GLU A 95 -4.45 -17.29 23.26
N VAL A 96 -3.15 -17.06 23.16
CA VAL A 96 -2.18 -17.49 24.17
C VAL A 96 -2.08 -16.47 25.30
N VAL A 97 -1.35 -16.77 26.37
CA VAL A 97 -1.11 -15.81 27.47
C VAL A 97 0.32 -15.25 27.34
N PRO A 98 0.50 -13.92 27.15
CA PRO A 98 -0.51 -12.89 26.89
C PRO A 98 -1.02 -12.91 25.44
N PRO A 99 -2.30 -12.56 25.21
CA PRO A 99 -2.89 -12.59 23.87
C PRO A 99 -2.24 -11.52 22.99
N HIS A 100 -2.03 -11.84 21.73
CA HIS A 100 -1.41 -10.91 20.79
C HIS A 100 -1.86 -11.15 19.35
N VAL A 101 -1.53 -10.19 18.50
CA VAL A 101 -1.83 -10.22 17.06
C VAL A 101 -0.53 -10.08 16.30
N GLU A 102 -0.36 -10.93 15.31
CA GLU A 102 0.76 -10.90 14.39
C GLU A 102 0.30 -10.56 12.96
N TYR A 103 1.20 -9.93 12.23
CA TYR A 103 1.04 -9.54 10.84
C TYR A 103 2.19 -10.12 10.03
N SER A 104 1.87 -10.64 8.85
CA SER A 104 2.82 -11.21 7.90
C SER A 104 2.33 -10.94 6.48
N LEU A 105 3.22 -10.93 5.50
CA LEU A 105 2.80 -10.85 4.11
C LEU A 105 2.17 -12.17 3.65
N THR A 106 1.16 -12.07 2.79
CA THR A 106 0.67 -13.19 1.98
C THR A 106 1.61 -13.41 0.79
N PRO A 107 1.46 -14.48 -0.01
CA PRO A 107 2.20 -14.62 -1.26
C PRO A 107 2.04 -13.39 -2.19
N LEU A 108 0.80 -12.90 -2.36
CA LEU A 108 0.53 -11.68 -3.12
C LEU A 108 1.17 -10.44 -2.48
N GLY A 109 1.20 -10.39 -1.15
CA GLY A 109 1.89 -9.34 -0.39
C GLY A 109 3.39 -9.29 -0.64
N LEU A 110 4.04 -10.45 -0.73
CA LEU A 110 5.47 -10.56 -1.05
C LEU A 110 5.75 -10.04 -2.46
N GLU A 111 4.92 -10.40 -3.44
CA GLU A 111 5.06 -9.93 -4.82
C GLU A 111 5.00 -8.40 -4.91
N VAL A 112 4.03 -7.75 -4.24
CA VAL A 112 3.93 -6.29 -4.27
C VAL A 112 5.02 -5.61 -3.44
N ALA A 113 5.43 -6.21 -2.32
CA ALA A 113 6.50 -5.70 -1.48
C ALA A 113 7.82 -5.62 -2.26
N GLU A 114 8.14 -6.62 -3.09
CA GLU A 114 9.34 -6.62 -3.94
C GLU A 114 9.32 -5.44 -4.94
N ARG A 115 8.17 -5.15 -5.57
CA ARG A 115 8.03 -4.02 -6.50
C ARG A 115 8.20 -2.68 -5.81
N VAL A 116 7.58 -2.53 -4.65
CA VAL A 116 7.65 -1.32 -3.83
C VAL A 116 9.06 -1.13 -3.27
N ARG A 117 9.73 -2.21 -2.85
CA ARG A 117 11.12 -2.19 -2.43
C ARG A 117 12.03 -1.70 -3.56
N GLY A 118 11.86 -2.18 -4.78
CA GLY A 118 12.64 -1.69 -5.92
C GLY A 118 12.59 -0.17 -6.10
N LEU A 119 11.41 0.44 -5.89
CA LEU A 119 11.27 1.91 -5.88
C LEU A 119 11.93 2.54 -4.66
N ALA A 120 11.72 1.99 -3.46
CA ALA A 120 12.28 2.52 -2.22
C ALA A 120 13.81 2.50 -2.23
N ASP A 121 14.41 1.38 -2.65
CA ASP A 121 15.86 1.20 -2.77
C ASP A 121 16.43 2.19 -3.79
N TRP A 122 15.76 2.39 -4.93
CA TRP A 122 16.17 3.38 -5.91
C TRP A 122 16.18 4.81 -5.31
N ILE A 123 15.15 5.17 -4.54
CA ILE A 123 15.08 6.48 -3.86
C ILE A 123 16.21 6.61 -2.84
N GLN A 124 16.47 5.59 -2.03
CA GLN A 124 17.54 5.59 -1.03
C GLN A 124 18.91 5.82 -1.69
N VAL A 125 19.21 5.08 -2.76
CA VAL A 125 20.47 5.19 -3.50
C VAL A 125 20.62 6.54 -4.20
N ASN A 126 19.53 7.09 -4.73
CA ASN A 126 19.57 8.32 -5.51
C ASN A 126 19.24 9.59 -4.70
N LEU A 127 19.06 9.48 -3.38
CA LEU A 127 18.66 10.61 -2.54
C LEU A 127 19.64 11.79 -2.69
N GLY A 128 20.94 11.53 -2.73
CA GLY A 128 21.97 12.55 -2.97
C GLY A 128 21.90 13.23 -4.34
N ARG A 129 21.26 12.62 -5.34
CA ARG A 129 20.99 13.21 -6.66
C ARG A 129 19.66 13.98 -6.69
N ILE A 130 18.75 13.65 -5.79
CA ILE A 130 17.41 14.25 -5.69
C ILE A 130 17.45 15.54 -4.86
N LEU A 131 18.02 15.47 -3.65
CA LEU A 131 18.00 16.57 -2.67
C LEU A 131 18.57 17.90 -3.19
N PRO A 132 19.61 17.95 -4.06
CA PRO A 132 20.08 19.22 -4.61
C PRO A 132 19.04 19.99 -5.44
N ASN A 133 17.94 19.35 -5.86
CA ASN A 133 16.83 20.00 -6.56
C ASN A 133 15.76 20.56 -5.62
N TRP A 134 15.88 20.35 -4.30
CA TRP A 134 14.93 20.85 -3.31
C TRP A 134 15.33 22.25 -2.84
N ASP A 135 14.35 22.99 -2.32
CA ASP A 135 14.59 24.28 -1.68
C ASP A 135 15.51 24.13 -0.45
N PRO A 136 16.59 24.91 -0.33
CA PRO A 136 17.46 24.90 0.85
C PRO A 136 16.73 25.10 2.19
N GLU A 137 15.69 25.92 2.23
CA GLU A 137 14.89 26.14 3.46
C GLU A 137 14.11 24.89 3.86
N VAL A 138 13.66 24.10 2.88
CA VAL A 138 13.00 22.82 3.13
C VAL A 138 14.01 21.80 3.65
N LEU A 139 15.21 21.75 3.06
CA LEU A 139 16.29 20.84 3.48
C LEU A 139 16.71 21.08 4.93
N ALA A 140 16.70 22.33 5.40
CA ALA A 140 17.06 22.69 6.77
C ALA A 140 16.15 22.05 7.85
N ASN A 141 14.98 21.52 7.49
CA ASN A 141 14.08 20.83 8.41
C ASN A 141 14.48 19.37 8.68
N TYR A 142 15.45 18.82 7.94
CA TYR A 142 15.87 17.43 8.06
C TYR A 142 17.23 17.33 8.75
N ALA A 143 17.31 16.46 9.75
CA ALA A 143 18.52 16.28 10.53
C ALA A 143 19.55 15.46 9.71
N PRO A 144 20.83 15.88 9.62
CA PRO A 144 21.83 15.20 8.79
C PRO A 144 22.01 13.71 9.12
N GLU A 145 21.81 13.32 10.37
CA GLU A 145 21.91 11.94 10.87
C GLU A 145 20.81 11.01 10.31
N THR A 146 19.80 11.55 9.63
CA THR A 146 18.76 10.76 8.95
C THR A 146 19.19 10.25 7.57
N VAL A 147 20.36 10.68 7.10
CA VAL A 147 20.98 10.26 5.84
C VAL A 147 22.29 9.55 6.17
N ALA A 148 22.51 8.38 5.57
CA ALA A 148 23.72 7.57 5.76
C ALA A 148 24.63 7.63 4.52
#